data_AF-A0A8T4X607-F1
#
_entry.id   AF-A0A8T4X607-F1
#
_cell.length_a   1.000
_cell.length_b   1.000
_cell.length_c   1.000
_cell.angle_alpha   90.00
_cell.angle_beta   90.00
_cell.angle_gamma   90.00
#
_symmetry.space_group_name_H-M   'P 1'
#
loop_
_entity.id
_entity.type
_entity.pdbx_description
1 polymer ?
#
loop_
_entity_poly.entity_id
_entity_poly.type
_entity_poly.pdbx_seq_one_letter_code
_entity_poly.pdbx_strand_id
1 'polypeptide(L)' 'MDDPYLNELKNEFKKYSSELKILKKNLLKTTSPEEQSKIIKKIDKVAKEMEKNQTQSSKVTKSRLKEITRTKKRF' A
#
# COMPACT_ATOMS: atom_id res chain seq x y z
N MET A 1 8.22 7.62 -15.39
CA MET A 1 7.49 6.56 -16.10
C MET A 1 6.04 6.80 -15.85
N ASP A 2 5.25 6.89 -16.90
CA ASP A 2 3.80 6.88 -16.78
C ASP A 2 3.36 5.44 -17.03
N ASP A 3 3.20 4.67 -15.94
CA ASP A 3 2.77 3.28 -16.00
C ASP A 3 1.38 3.22 -15.34
N PRO A 4 0.32 2.91 -16.11
CA PRO A 4 -1.05 2.89 -15.59
C PRO A 4 -1.23 1.99 -14.37
N TYR A 5 -0.54 0.86 -14.34
CA TYR A 5 -0.63 -0.09 -13.24
C TYR A 5 0.11 0.40 -11.99
N LEU A 6 1.29 1.04 -12.13
CA LEU A 6 1.95 1.72 -11.01
C LEU A 6 1.10 2.88 -10.46
N ASN A 7 0.35 3.58 -11.31
CA ASN A 7 -0.55 4.65 -10.90
C ASN A 7 -1.73 4.11 -10.05
N GLU A 8 -2.30 2.97 -10.43
CA GLU A 8 -3.32 2.27 -9.63
C GLU A 8 -2.78 1.85 -8.27
N LEU A 9 -1.61 1.18 -8.23
CA LEU A 9 -0.98 0.76 -6.98
C LEU A 9 -0.71 1.94 -6.04
N LYS A 10 -0.27 3.08 -6.59
CA LYS A 10 -0.06 4.33 -5.83
C LYS A 10 -1.36 4.89 -5.27
N ASN A 11 -2.46 4.81 -6.02
CA ASN A 11 -3.77 5.26 -5.55
C ASN A 11 -4.32 4.37 -4.44
N GLU A 12 -4.17 3.05 -4.56
CA GLU A 12 -4.50 2.10 -3.49
C GLU A 12 -3.68 2.35 -2.22
N PHE A 13 -2.37 2.55 -2.35
CA PHE A 13 -1.49 2.85 -1.22
C PHE A 13 -1.93 4.11 -0.45
N LYS A 14 -2.37 5.15 -1.17
CA LYS A 14 -2.96 6.36 -0.55
C LYS A 14 -4.24 6.06 0.21
N LYS A 15 -5.11 5.20 -0.33
CA LYS A 15 -6.35 4.77 0.34
C LYS A 15 -6.02 4.04 1.65
N TYR A 16 -5.10 3.07 1.62
CA TYR A 16 -4.65 2.37 2.85
C TYR A 16 -4.08 3.33 3.89
N SER A 17 -3.24 4.28 3.47
CA SER A 17 -2.67 5.30 4.36
C SER A 17 -3.75 6.15 5.04
N SER A 18 -4.77 6.56 4.27
CA SER A 18 -5.91 7.32 4.81
C SER A 18 -6.74 6.49 5.78
N GLU A 19 -7.02 5.23 5.44
CA GLU A 19 -7.77 4.31 6.28
C GLU A 19 -7.04 4.03 7.61
N LEU A 20 -5.74 3.75 7.57
CA LEU A 20 -4.91 3.57 8.78
C LEU A 20 -4.91 4.81 9.66
N LYS A 21 -4.85 6.01 9.09
CA LYS A 21 -4.93 7.27 9.85
C LYS A 21 -6.26 7.39 10.60
N ILE A 22 -7.37 7.03 9.95
CA ILE A 22 -8.71 7.05 10.55
C ILE A 22 -8.82 5.99 11.65
N LEU A 23 -8.42 4.75 11.36
CA LEU A 23 -8.47 3.64 12.32
C LEU A 23 -7.62 3.93 13.56
N LYS A 24 -6.42 4.49 13.39
CA LYS A 24 -5.57 4.91 14.52
C LYS A 24 -6.26 5.99 15.37
N LYS A 25 -6.88 6.99 14.74
CA LYS A 25 -7.63 8.03 15.45
C LYS A 25 -8.82 7.44 16.23
N ASN A 26 -9.53 6.48 15.65
CA ASN A 26 -10.66 5.82 16.29
C ASN A 26 -10.19 4.95 17.47
N LEU A 27 -9.10 4.20 17.31
CA LEU A 27 -8.50 3.39 18.37
C LEU A 27 -8.21 4.22 19.64
N LEU A 28 -7.67 5.43 19.46
CA LEU A 28 -7.35 6.34 20.58
C LEU A 28 -8.58 6.97 21.24
N LYS A 29 -9.73 6.97 20.57
CA LYS A 29 -10.98 7.56 21.08
C LYS A 29 -11.90 6.54 21.74
N THR A 30 -11.80 5.28 21.34
CA THR A 30 -12.62 4.20 21.88
C THR A 30 -12.14 3.81 23.27
N THR A 31 -13.07 3.70 24.22
CA THR A 31 -12.82 3.26 25.60
C THR A 31 -13.20 1.79 25.85
N SER A 32 -13.97 1.18 24.94
CA SER A 32 -14.35 -0.24 25.02
C SER A 32 -13.22 -1.16 24.53
N PRO A 33 -12.73 -2.11 25.36
CA PRO A 33 -11.69 -3.06 24.95
C PRO A 33 -12.08 -3.93 23.75
N GLU A 34 -13.36 -4.29 23.65
CA GLU A 34 -13.88 -5.13 22.56
C GLU A 34 -13.88 -4.38 21.23
N GLU A 35 -14.27 -3.11 21.25
CA GLU A 35 -14.21 -2.25 20.07
C GLU A 35 -12.76 -1.94 19.67
N GLN A 36 -11.89 -1.67 20.64
CA GLN A 36 -10.45 -1.52 20.39
C GLN A 36 -9.87 -2.76 19.71
N SER A 37 -10.22 -3.96 20.18
CA SER A 37 -9.80 -5.22 19.56
C SER A 37 -10.27 -5.34 18.11
N LYS A 38 -11.51 -4.95 17.81
CA LYS A 38 -12.04 -4.91 16.42
C LYS A 38 -11.26 -3.92 15.55
N ILE A 39 -10.91 -2.75 16.08
CA ILE A 39 -10.14 -1.73 15.35
C ILE A 39 -8.71 -2.23 15.07
N ILE A 40 -8.05 -2.87 16.05
CA ILE A 40 -6.71 -3.46 15.88
C ILE A 40 -6.73 -4.51 14.76
N LYS A 41 -7.70 -5.43 14.76
CA LYS A 41 -7.84 -6.43 13.68
C LYS A 41 -8.02 -5.79 12.29
N LYS A 42 -8.72 -4.66 12.21
CA LYS A 42 -8.85 -3.90 10.95
C LYS A 42 -7.52 -3.28 10.54
N ILE A 43 -6.79 -2.68 11.48
CA ILE A 43 -5.44 -2.13 11.24
C ILE A 43 -4.52 -3.22 10.68
N ASP A 44 -4.48 -4.40 11.30
CA ASP A 44 -3.66 -5.52 10.84
C ASP A 44 -4.01 -5.95 9.42
N LYS A 45 -5.31 -6.02 9.10
CA LYS A 45 -5.77 -6.37 7.75
C LYS A 45 -5.31 -5.33 6.72
N VAL A 46 -5.51 -4.05 7.01
CA VAL A 46 -5.11 -2.96 6.09
C VAL A 46 -3.59 -2.91 5.93
N ALA A 47 -2.83 -3.11 7.01
CA ALA A 47 -1.36 -3.15 6.96
C ALA A 47 -0.84 -4.29 6.08
N LYS A 48 -1.45 -5.49 6.16
CA LYS A 48 -1.09 -6.62 5.29
C LYS A 48 -1.36 -6.33 3.81
N GLU A 49 -2.49 -5.72 3.49
CA GLU A 49 -2.79 -5.35 2.10
C GLU A 49 -1.86 -4.24 1.58
N MET A 50 -1.52 -3.27 2.45
CA MET A 50 -0.55 -2.22 2.13
C MET A 50 0.84 -2.78 1.86
N GLU A 51 1.29 -3.78 2.62
CA GLU A 51 2.58 -4.46 2.41
C GLU A 51 2.61 -5.23 1.07
N LYS A 52 1.53 -5.96 0.75
CA LYS A 52 1.39 -6.64 -0.55
C LYS A 52 1.47 -5.65 -1.70
N ASN A 53 0.74 -4.54 -1.62
CA ASN A 53 0.75 -3.47 -2.62
C ASN A 53 2.16 -2.88 -2.79
N GLN A 54 2.86 -2.58 -1.69
CA GLN A 54 4.23 -2.06 -1.73
C GLN A 54 5.21 -3.05 -2.39
N THR A 55 5.06 -4.34 -2.08
CA THR A 55 5.87 -5.42 -2.68
C THR A 55 5.64 -5.51 -4.18
N GLN A 56 4.37 -5.46 -4.61
CA GLN A 56 4.00 -5.49 -6.02
C GLN A 56 4.52 -4.27 -6.77
N SER A 57 4.35 -3.07 -6.20
CA SER A 57 4.88 -1.81 -6.76
C SER A 57 6.40 -1.89 -6.96
N SER A 58 7.11 -2.42 -5.96
CA SER A 58 8.57 -2.62 -6.02
C SER A 58 8.97 -3.61 -7.12
N LYS A 59 8.23 -4.71 -7.29
CA LYS A 59 8.46 -5.72 -8.32
C LYS A 59 8.26 -5.15 -9.73
N VAL A 60 7.16 -4.45 -9.95
CA VAL A 60 6.84 -3.82 -11.23
C VAL A 60 7.88 -2.76 -11.58
N THR A 61 8.20 -1.87 -10.63
CA THR A 61 9.22 -0.83 -10.84
C THR A 61 10.57 -1.44 -11.23
N LYS A 62 11.02 -2.49 -10.51
CA LYS A 62 12.25 -3.23 -10.87
C LYS A 62 12.18 -3.85 -12.26
N SER A 63 11.03 -4.40 -12.65
CA SER A 63 10.81 -4.97 -13.98
C SER A 63 10.92 -3.91 -15.07
N ARG A 64 10.25 -2.77 -14.90
CA ARG A 64 10.28 -1.66 -15.87
C ARG A 64 11.66 -1.05 -16.03
N LEU A 65 12.42 -0.92 -14.94
CA LEU A 65 13.81 -0.44 -15.00
C LEU A 65 14.72 -1.42 -15.77
N LYS A 66 14.51 -2.73 -15.61
CA LYS A 66 15.20 -3.76 -16.41
C LYS A 66 14.83 -3.69 -17.89
N GLU A 67 13.56 -3.45 -18.22
CA GLU A 67 13.11 -3.27 -19.60
C GLU A 67 13.79 -2.04 -20.22
N ILE A 68 13.74 -0.88 -19.58
CA ILE A 68 14.40 0.34 -20.08
C ILE A 68 15.89 0.14 -20.30
N THR A 69 16.59 -0.47 -19.33
CA THR A 69 18.04 -0.69 -19.45
C THR A 69 18.40 -1.68 -20.57
N ARG A 70 17.59 -2.72 -20.80
CA ARG A 70 17.76 -3.63 -21.94
C ARG A 70 17.53 -2.93 -23.27
N THR A 71 16.48 -2.13 -23.38
CA THR A 71 16.16 -1.37 -24.58
C THR A 71 17.29 -0.39 -24.90
N LYS A 72 17.80 0.36 -23.92
CA LYS A 72 18.94 1.28 -24.09
C LYS A 72 20.26 0.63 -24.47
N LYS A 73 20.45 -0.67 -24.22
CA LYS A 73 21.65 -1.43 -24.63
C LYS A 73 21.55 -1.99 -26.05
N ARG A 74 20.34 -2.04 -26.63
CA ARG A 74 20.08 -2.55 -27.98
C ARG A 74 20.11 -1.46 -29.06
N PHE A 75 20.06 -0.20 -28.65
CA PHE A 75 20.27 0.99 -29.47
C PHE A 75 21.65 1.56 -29.16
#